data_AF-B5W832-F1
#
_entry.id   AF-B5W832-F1
#
_cell.length_a   1.000
_cell.length_b   1.000
_cell.length_c   1.000
_cell.angle_alpha   90.00
_cell.angle_beta   90.00
_cell.angle_gamma   90.00
#
_symmetry.space_group_name_H-M   'P 1'
#
loop_
_entity.id
_entity.type
_entity.pdbx_description
1 polymer ?
#
loop_
_entity_poly.entity_id
_entity_poly.type
_entity_poly.pdbx_seq_one_letter_code
_entity_poly.pdbx_strand_id
1 'polypeptide(L)' 'MERFFVLAFNAMDGLFCERILGRAKDWECHGGKYKRVRHRGIVCERCGVEVTESRVRRHPMGFIKLAVP' A
#
# COMPACT_ATOMS: atom_id res chain seq x y z
N MET A 1 21.29 5.87 -18.60
CA MET A 1 22.38 5.58 -17.64
C MET A 1 22.61 6.90 -16.88
N GLU A 2 22.39 7.10 -15.58
CA GLU A 2 22.22 6.25 -14.40
C GLU A 2 21.49 7.06 -13.29
N ARG A 3 20.16 7.21 -13.34
CA ARG A 3 19.41 7.87 -12.24
C ARG A 3 18.06 7.23 -11.88
N PHE A 4 17.77 6.04 -12.42
CA PHE A 4 16.48 5.37 -12.23
C PHE A 4 16.45 4.34 -11.09
N PHE A 5 17.58 4.02 -10.47
CA PHE A 5 17.66 2.87 -9.56
C PHE A 5 17.55 3.19 -8.07
N VAL A 6 17.64 4.46 -7.68
CA VAL A 6 17.58 4.84 -6.26
C VAL A 6 16.67 6.04 -6.13
N LEU A 7 15.35 5.80 -6.04
CA LEU A 7 14.32 6.67 -5.43
C LEU A 7 12.92 6.08 -5.74
N ALA A 8 12.66 4.82 -5.36
CA ALA A 8 11.32 4.25 -5.49
C ALA A 8 10.97 3.29 -4.33
N PHE A 9 11.52 3.54 -3.15
CA PHE A 9 11.18 2.76 -1.94
C PHE A 9 10.01 3.35 -1.14
N ASN A 10 9.43 4.50 -1.53
CA ASN A 10 8.18 5.01 -0.91
C ASN A 10 7.54 6.15 -1.74
N ALA A 11 7.13 5.87 -2.98
CA ALA A 11 6.31 6.79 -3.78
C ALA A 11 4.85 6.31 -3.74
N MET A 12 3.90 7.25 -3.62
CA MET A 12 2.45 6.99 -3.56
C MET A 12 1.89 6.16 -4.74
N ASP A 13 2.69 5.92 -5.77
CA ASP A 13 2.35 5.17 -6.98
C ASP A 13 3.37 4.05 -7.31
N GLY A 14 4.21 3.68 -6.34
CA GLY A 14 5.13 2.55 -6.52
C GLY A 14 4.39 1.22 -6.64
N LEU A 15 5.02 0.23 -7.29
CA LEU A 15 4.45 -1.12 -7.48
C LEU A 15 4.05 -1.80 -6.15
N PHE A 16 4.67 -1.38 -5.04
CA PHE A 16 4.40 -1.88 -3.69
C PHE A 16 3.62 -0.89 -2.80
N CYS A 17 2.98 0.12 -3.39
CA CYS A 17 2.16 1.05 -2.64
C CYS A 17 1.04 0.30 -1.89
N GLU A 18 0.89 0.59 -0.60
CA GLU A 18 -0.13 -0.05 0.26
C GLU A 18 -1.55 0.29 -0.18
N ARG A 19 -1.74 1.28 -1.06
CA ARG A 19 -3.02 1.55 -1.73
C ARG A 19 -3.41 0.46 -2.73
N ILE A 20 -2.42 -0.12 -3.42
CA ILE A 20 -2.63 -1.14 -4.46
C ILE A 20 -2.58 -2.53 -3.83
N LEU A 21 -1.52 -2.82 -3.06
CA LEU A 21 -1.33 -4.15 -2.50
C LEU A 21 -2.00 -4.34 -1.14
N GLY A 22 -2.42 -3.28 -0.44
CA GLY A 22 -2.88 -3.39 0.94
C GLY A 22 -1.73 -3.40 1.95
N ARG A 23 -2.07 -3.46 3.24
CA ARG A 23 -1.14 -3.14 4.34
C ARG A 23 -0.06 -4.17 4.60
N ALA A 24 1.13 -3.69 4.97
CA ALA A 24 2.25 -4.55 5.29
C ALA A 24 2.13 -5.27 6.66
N LYS A 25 1.48 -4.65 7.65
CA LYS A 25 1.29 -5.21 9.00
C LYS A 25 -0.18 -5.42 9.31
N ASP A 26 -0.46 -6.45 10.09
CA ASP A 26 -1.80 -6.72 10.58
C ASP A 26 -2.29 -5.59 11.49
N TRP A 27 -3.50 -5.10 11.23
CA TRP A 27 -4.19 -4.13 12.09
C TRP A 27 -3.45 -2.79 12.33
N GLU A 28 -2.41 -2.46 11.56
CA GLU A 28 -1.62 -1.23 11.69
C GLU A 28 -1.47 -0.50 10.35
N CYS A 29 -1.79 0.81 10.30
CA CYS A 29 -1.52 1.62 9.11
C CYS A 29 -0.07 2.11 9.09
N HIS A 30 0.46 2.42 7.90
CA HIS A 30 1.83 2.92 7.72
C HIS A 30 2.20 4.07 8.66
N GLY A 31 1.32 5.06 8.74
CA GLY A 31 1.54 6.27 9.54
C GLY A 31 1.31 6.07 11.04
N GLY A 32 0.98 4.85 11.49
CA GLY A 32 0.77 4.53 12.90
C GLY A 32 -0.43 5.21 13.58
N LYS A 33 -1.26 5.96 12.83
CA LYS A 33 -2.49 6.63 13.33
C LYS A 33 -3.50 5.61 13.88
N TYR A 34 -3.65 4.48 13.19
CA TYR A 34 -4.54 3.41 13.59
C TYR A 34 -3.72 2.14 13.86
N LYS A 35 -3.80 1.65 15.09
CA LYS A 35 -3.12 0.43 15.56
C LYS A 35 -4.11 -0.45 16.32
N ARG A 36 -3.90 -1.77 16.22
CA ARG A 36 -4.70 -2.83 16.89
C ARG A 36 -6.08 -3.05 16.24
N VAL A 37 -6.68 -4.19 16.59
CA VAL A 37 -7.94 -4.71 16.02
C VAL A 37 -9.14 -3.77 16.22
N ARG A 38 -9.11 -2.89 17.22
CA ARG A 38 -10.20 -1.95 17.55
C ARG A 38 -10.56 -0.98 16.41
N HIS A 39 -9.65 -0.76 15.45
CA HIS A 39 -9.88 0.13 14.31
C HIS A 39 -10.17 -0.65 13.02
N ARG A 40 -10.53 -1.94 13.11
CA ARG A 40 -10.88 -2.79 11.97
C ARG A 40 -11.89 -2.11 11.05
N GLY A 41 -11.62 -2.11 9.75
CA GLY A 41 -12.52 -1.57 8.72
C GLY A 41 -12.48 -0.04 8.53
N ILE A 42 -11.64 0.68 9.28
CA ILE A 42 -11.48 2.13 9.12
C ILE A 42 -10.47 2.42 8.02
N VAL A 43 -10.79 3.34 7.12
CA VAL A 43 -9.84 3.83 6.10
C VAL A 43 -9.01 4.97 6.68
N CYS A 44 -7.69 4.86 6.57
CA CYS A 44 -6.80 5.91 7.06
C CYS A 44 -6.80 7.11 6.10
N GLU A 45 -7.22 8.30 6.54
CA GLU A 45 -7.25 9.53 5.72
C GLU A 45 -5.88 9.92 5.15
N ARG A 46 -4.78 9.60 5.87
CA ARG A 46 -3.42 9.93 5.43
C ARG A 46 -2.83 8.89 4.48
N CYS A 47 -3.16 7.62 4.65
CA CYS A 47 -2.59 6.52 3.87
C CYS A 47 -3.51 6.08 2.71
N GLY A 48 -4.81 6.30 2.83
CA GLY A 48 -5.84 5.81 1.91
C GLY A 48 -6.04 4.29 1.96
N VAL A 49 -5.56 3.61 3.02
CA VAL A 49 -5.61 2.15 3.15
C VAL A 49 -6.51 1.76 4.31
N GLU A 50 -7.32 0.73 4.09
CA GLU A 50 -8.22 0.15 5.09
C GLU A 50 -7.46 -0.59 6.18
N VAL A 51 -7.95 -0.47 7.42
CA VAL A 51 -7.40 -1.17 8.56
C VAL A 51 -7.88 -2.62 8.58
N THR A 52 -7.14 -3.48 7.87
CA THR A 52 -7.41 -4.91 7.74
C THR A 52 -6.15 -5.77 7.98
N GLU A 53 -6.27 -7.08 7.82
CA GLU A 53 -5.19 -8.06 7.90
C GLU A 53 -4.25 -7.97 6.68
N SER A 54 -2.97 -8.26 6.90
CA SER A 54 -1.95 -8.31 5.85
C SER A 54 -2.22 -9.39 4.80
N ARG A 55 -3.06 -10.39 5.12
CA ARG A 55 -3.50 -11.44 4.19
C ARG A 55 -4.16 -10.87 2.93
N VAL A 56 -4.77 -9.68 3.03
CA VAL A 56 -5.40 -9.00 1.88
C VAL A 56 -4.41 -8.75 0.75
N ARG A 57 -3.08 -8.70 1.00
CA ARG A 57 -2.03 -8.57 -0.02
C ARG A 57 -1.90 -9.74 -1.01
N ARG A 58 -2.57 -10.86 -0.76
CA ARG A 58 -2.48 -12.06 -1.62
C ARG A 58 -3.50 -12.09 -2.76
N HIS A 59 -4.56 -11.28 -2.69
CA HIS A 59 -5.65 -11.24 -3.65
C HIS A 59 -5.76 -9.93 -4.48
N PRO A 60 -4.98 -8.84 -4.24
CA PRO A 60 -5.08 -7.66 -5.09
C PRO A 60 -4.29 -7.91 -6.38
N MET A 61 -4.93 -7.63 -7.51
CA MET A 61 -4.29 -7.64 -8.82
C MET A 61 -4.13 -6.19 -9.27
N GLY A 62 -2.89 -5.79 -9.55
CA GLY A 62 -2.59 -4.51 -10.20
C GLY A 62 -2.36 -4.71 -11.69
N PHE A 63 -2.78 -3.74 -12.51
CA PHE A 63 -2.45 -3.72 -13.93
C PHE A 63 -1.46 -2.58 -14.20
N ILE A 64 -0.55 -2.80 -15.14
CA ILE A 64 0.37 -1.77 -15.62
C ILE A 64 -0.15 -1.33 -16.99
N LYS A 65 -0.42 -0.03 -17.14
CA LYS A 65 -0.75 0.54 -18.44
C LYS A 65 0.54 0.66 -19.26
N LEU A 66 0.67 -0.17 -20.29
CA LEU A 66 1.79 -0.07 -21.23
C LEU A 66 1.67 1.21 -22.04
N ALA A 67 2.80 1.87 -22.28
CA ALA A 67 2.85 3.11 -23.05
C ALA A 67 2.60 2.89 -24.55
N VAL A 68 2.84 1.67 -25.02
CA VAL A 68 2.72 1.25 -26.42
C VAL A 68 2.02 -0.12 -26.42
N PRO A 69 1.10 -0.39 -27.36
CA PRO A 69 0.40 -1.67 -27.47
C PRO A 69 1.34 -2.84 -27.75
#